data_AF-A0A848D8F5-F1
#
_entry.id   AF-A0A848D8F5-F1
#
_cell.length_a   1.000
_cell.length_b   1.000
_cell.length_c   1.000
_cell.angle_alpha   90.00
_cell.angle_beta   90.00
_cell.angle_gamma   90.00
#
_symmetry.space_group_name_H-M   'P 1'
#
loop_
_entity.id
_entity.type
_entity.pdbx_description
1 polymer ?
#
loop_
_entity_poly.entity_id
_entity_poly.type
_entity_poly.pdbx_seq_one_letter_code
_entity_poly.pdbx_strand_id
1 'polypeptide(L)'
;MPIFKGDSIELDSRFVDIQKGNNSFDIWLRLSSIGNKIKILIPTRKHNHFNKFNDDPSWEMSKSVRLRRSGYIDFFFKKEVELKNDGKDIGVDIGINKMLTLSNGVVVGKNIKNEINKLN
;
A
#
# COMPACT_ATOMS: atom_id res chain seq x y z
N MET A 1 0.16 -20.66 25.34
CA MET A 1 0.78 -20.00 24.16
C MET A 1 -0.04 -18.77 23.82
N PRO A 2 0.58 -17.64 23.44
CA PRO A 2 -0.14 -16.49 22.91
C PRO A 2 -0.85 -16.88 21.60
N ILE A 3 -2.10 -16.42 21.43
CA ILE A 3 -2.90 -16.65 20.21
C ILE A 3 -3.06 -15.31 19.50
N PHE A 4 -2.51 -15.21 18.29
CA PHE A 4 -2.68 -14.04 17.45
C PHE A 4 -4.06 -14.07 16.76
N LYS A 5 -4.88 -13.05 16.99
CA LYS A 5 -6.24 -12.94 16.42
C LYS A 5 -6.35 -11.99 15.23
N GLY A 6 -5.30 -11.27 14.87
CA GLY A 6 -5.34 -10.30 13.77
C GLY A 6 -5.44 -10.94 12.39
N ASP A 7 -5.96 -10.17 11.43
CA ASP A 7 -6.16 -10.61 10.04
C ASP A 7 -4.90 -10.49 9.18
N SER A 8 -3.85 -9.86 9.70
CA SER A 8 -2.58 -9.77 9.01
C SER A 8 -1.42 -9.62 9.98
N ILE A 9 -0.22 -10.03 9.54
CA ILE A 9 1.03 -9.82 10.26
C ILE A 9 1.97 -9.08 9.33
N GLU A 10 2.57 -8.01 9.84
CA GLU A 10 3.64 -7.29 9.16
C GLU A 10 4.98 -7.85 9.61
N LEU A 11 5.83 -8.19 8.64
CA LEU A 11 7.14 -8.77 8.86
C LEU A 11 8.19 -7.93 8.14
N ASP A 12 9.31 -7.70 8.81
CA ASP A 12 10.47 -7.00 8.25
C ASP A 12 11.60 -7.97 7.88
N SER A 13 12.73 -7.40 7.47
CA SER A 13 13.92 -8.10 7.00
C SER A 13 14.51 -9.12 7.97
N ARG A 14 14.10 -9.13 9.25
CA ARG A 14 14.52 -10.15 10.23
C ARG A 14 13.83 -11.50 9.99
N PHE A 15 12.65 -11.48 9.38
CA PHE A 15 11.82 -12.66 9.14
C PHE A 15 11.63 -12.94 7.66
N VAL A 16 11.68 -11.91 6.81
CA VAL A 16 11.43 -12.03 5.38
C VAL A 16 12.61 -11.59 4.52
N ASP A 17 12.79 -12.28 3.40
CA ASP A 17 13.72 -11.90 2.35
C ASP A 17 12.99 -12.03 0.99
N ILE A 18 12.97 -10.95 0.22
CA ILE A 18 12.25 -10.86 -1.07
C ILE A 18 13.27 -11.10 -2.17
N GLN A 19 13.18 -12.25 -2.83
CA GLN A 19 14.13 -12.69 -3.84
C GLN A 19 13.50 -12.62 -5.23
N LYS A 20 14.32 -12.28 -6.23
CA LYS A 20 13.89 -12.27 -7.63
C LYS A 20 13.79 -13.70 -8.16
N GLY A 21 12.65 -14.04 -8.75
CA GLY A 21 12.46 -15.27 -9.51
C GLY A 21 12.82 -15.10 -10.98
N ASN A 22 13.16 -16.21 -11.64
CA ASN A 22 13.52 -16.26 -13.06
C ASN A 22 12.69 -17.30 -13.84
N ASN A 23 11.56 -17.74 -13.30
CA ASN A 23 10.71 -18.78 -13.88
C ASN A 23 9.26 -18.32 -13.97
N SER A 24 8.29 -19.25 -13.92
CA SER A 24 6.87 -18.92 -13.88
C SER A 24 6.45 -18.06 -12.69
N PHE A 25 7.31 -17.88 -11.68
CA PHE A 25 7.19 -16.94 -10.58
C PHE A 25 8.36 -15.97 -10.62
N ASP A 26 8.07 -14.68 -10.52
CA ASP A 26 9.05 -13.60 -10.61
C ASP A 26 9.46 -13.06 -9.23
N ILE A 27 8.81 -13.52 -8.16
CA ILE A 27 9.16 -13.24 -6.77
C ILE A 27 9.13 -14.53 -5.95
N TRP A 28 10.15 -14.70 -5.12
CA TRP A 28 10.21 -15.70 -4.06
C TRP A 28 10.30 -14.99 -2.71
N LEU A 29 9.24 -15.11 -1.90
CA LEU A 29 9.27 -14.61 -0.53
C LEU A 29 9.78 -15.70 0.40
N ARG A 30 10.99 -15.51 0.93
CA ARG A 30 11.57 -16.42 1.90
C ARG A 30 11.19 -16.00 3.31
N LEU A 31 10.39 -16.81 3.98
CA LEU A 31 10.15 -16.70 5.42
C LEU A 31 11.23 -17.49 6.18
N SER A 32 11.82 -16.85 7.18
CA SER A 32 12.82 -17.42 8.07
C SER A 32 12.50 -17.05 9.52
N SER A 33 13.21 -17.66 10.48
CA SER A 33 13.05 -17.36 11.91
C SER A 33 11.65 -17.64 12.48
N ILE A 34 10.89 -18.56 11.88
CA ILE A 34 9.55 -18.98 12.30
C ILE A 34 9.55 -20.22 13.23
N GLY A 35 10.70 -20.51 13.85
CA GLY A 35 10.90 -21.67 14.74
C GLY A 35 11.47 -22.91 14.02
N ASN A 36 12.08 -23.81 14.79
CA ASN A 36 12.61 -25.11 14.34
C ASN A 36 13.53 -25.06 13.09
N LYS A 37 14.22 -23.93 12.87
CA LYS A 37 15.03 -23.68 11.66
C LYS A 37 14.26 -23.83 10.34
N ILE A 38 12.92 -23.77 10.39
CA ILE A 38 12.07 -23.89 9.22
C ILE A 38 12.27 -22.66 8.34
N LYS A 39 12.39 -22.92 7.03
CA LYS A 39 12.43 -21.92 5.98
C LYS A 39 11.33 -22.23 4.99
N ILE A 40 10.46 -21.27 4.73
CA ILE A 40 9.37 -21.41 3.76
C ILE A 40 9.68 -20.47 2.60
N LEU A 41 9.55 -21.00 1.38
CA LEU A 41 9.64 -20.22 0.15
C LEU A 41 8.25 -20.14 -0.45
N ILE A 42 7.71 -18.92 -0.51
CA ILE A 42 6.40 -18.66 -1.10
C ILE A 42 6.62 -18.10 -2.51
N PRO A 43 6.27 -18.85 -3.57
CA PRO A 43 6.30 -18.33 -4.93
C PRO A 43 5.14 -17.38 -5.17
N THR A 44 5.40 -16.24 -5.82
CA THR A 44 4.35 -15.31 -6.24
C THR A 44 4.68 -14.65 -7.58
N ARG A 45 3.66 -14.05 -8.20
CA ARG A 45 3.78 -13.27 -9.44
C ARG A 45 3.54 -11.81 -9.16
N LYS A 46 4.29 -10.93 -9.81
CA LYS A 46 3.98 -9.50 -9.84
C LYS A 46 2.64 -9.29 -10.54
N HIS A 47 1.89 -8.34 -10.00
CA HIS A 47 0.63 -7.87 -10.58
C HIS A 47 0.80 -6.45 -11.07
N ASN A 48 -0.21 -5.94 -11.78
CA ASN A 48 -0.19 -4.60 -12.36
C ASN A 48 0.19 -3.52 -11.33
N HIS A 49 -0.37 -3.59 -10.12
CA HIS A 49 -0.05 -2.64 -9.05
C HIS A 49 1.42 -2.71 -8.59
N PHE A 50 1.99 -3.92 -8.50
CA PHE A 50 3.40 -4.09 -8.16
C PHE A 50 4.29 -3.50 -9.25
N ASN A 51 4.04 -3.85 -10.52
CA ASN A 51 4.83 -3.38 -11.66
C ASN A 51 4.79 -1.85 -11.77
N LYS A 52 3.62 -1.24 -11.54
CA LYS A 52 3.46 0.22 -11.52
C LYS A 52 4.52 0.93 -10.64
N PHE A 53 4.81 0.41 -9.46
CA PHE A 53 5.80 1.01 -8.56
C PHE A 53 7.22 0.50 -8.82
N ASN A 54 7.37 -0.78 -9.15
CA ASN A 54 8.67 -1.38 -9.43
C ASN A 54 9.36 -0.78 -10.67
N ASP A 55 8.56 -0.35 -11.65
CA ASP A 55 9.07 0.18 -12.92
C ASP A 55 9.30 1.71 -12.87
N ASP A 56 8.86 2.39 -11.80
CA ASP A 56 9.12 3.80 -11.56
C ASP A 56 10.35 3.96 -10.65
N PRO A 57 11.46 4.57 -11.13
CA PRO A 57 12.71 4.67 -10.38
C PRO A 57 12.62 5.58 -9.14
N SER A 58 11.54 6.35 -9.00
CA SER A 58 11.31 7.18 -7.82
C SER A 58 10.79 6.41 -6.62
N TRP A 59 10.44 5.12 -6.79
CA TRP A 59 10.03 4.23 -5.71
C TRP A 59 11.11 3.19 -5.42
N GLU A 60 11.29 2.90 -4.14
CA GLU A 60 12.13 1.84 -3.63
C GLU A 60 11.26 0.80 -2.92
N MET A 61 11.42 -0.47 -3.25
CA MET A 61 10.72 -1.55 -2.55
C MET A 61 11.26 -1.70 -1.12
N SER A 62 10.36 -1.71 -0.14
CA SER A 62 10.69 -1.99 1.25
C SER A 62 11.13 -3.44 1.43
N LYS A 63 11.95 -3.69 2.45
CA LYS A 63 12.32 -5.03 2.91
C LYS A 63 11.31 -5.62 3.91
N SER A 64 10.09 -5.08 3.91
CA SER A 64 8.97 -5.55 4.73
C SER A 64 7.79 -5.95 3.85
N VAL A 65 6.98 -6.86 4.37
CA VAL A 65 5.73 -7.32 3.73
C VAL A 65 4.65 -7.49 4.78
N ARG A 66 3.39 -7.51 4.34
CA ARG A 66 2.26 -7.91 5.17
C ARG A 66 1.64 -9.18 4.64
N LEU A 67 1.64 -10.21 5.48
CA LEU A 67 0.94 -11.47 5.21
C LEU A 67 -0.51 -11.33 5.71
N ARG A 68 -1.48 -11.48 4.82
CA ARG A 68 -2.91 -11.46 5.16
C ARG A 68 -3.42 -12.88 5.36
N ARG A 69 -4.31 -13.08 6.33
CA ARG A 69 -4.99 -14.36 6.57
C ARG A 69 -5.77 -14.85 5.34
N SER A 70 -6.19 -13.92 4.47
CA SER A 70 -6.83 -14.22 3.19
C SER A 70 -5.89 -14.86 2.15
N GLY A 71 -4.60 -14.98 2.43
CA GLY A 71 -3.61 -15.55 1.50
C GLY A 71 -2.90 -14.55 0.59
N TYR A 72 -3.17 -13.25 0.76
CA TYR A 72 -2.49 -12.19 0.00
C TYR A 72 -1.24 -11.69 0.73
N ILE A 73 -0.28 -11.21 -0.05
CA ILE A 73 0.94 -10.56 0.42
C ILE A 73 0.93 -9.12 -0.08
N ASP A 74 0.98 -8.16 0.85
CA ASP A 74 1.20 -6.77 0.47
C ASP A 74 2.71 -6.49 0.47
N PHE A 75 3.19 -5.93 -0.64
CA PHE A 75 4.54 -5.40 -0.78
C PHE A 75 4.50 -3.89 -0.58
N PHE A 76 5.42 -3.36 0.22
CA PHE A 76 5.49 -1.93 0.46
C PHE A 76 6.52 -1.27 -0.44
N PHE A 77 6.18 -0.11 -0.97
CA PHE A 77 7.09 0.77 -1.70
C PHE A 77 7.15 2.09 -0.97
N LYS A 78 8.36 2.64 -0.85
CA LYS A 78 8.62 3.95 -0.27
C LYS A 78 9.21 4.86 -1.34
N LYS A 79 8.92 6.14 -1.23
CA LYS A 79 9.49 7.19 -2.07
C LYS A 79 9.81 8.35 -1.15
N GLU A 80 10.97 8.95 -1.33
CA GLU A 80 11.26 10.20 -0.66
C GLU A 80 10.41 11.30 -1.29
N VAL A 81 9.73 12.05 -0.42
CA VAL A 81 8.89 13.17 -0.82
C VAL A 81 9.45 14.40 -0.13
N GLU A 82 9.71 15.44 -0.92
CA GLU A 82 10.04 16.75 -0.36
C GLU A 82 8.81 17.32 0.34
N LEU A 83 8.94 17.54 1.65
CA LEU A 83 7.90 18.22 2.40
C LEU A 83 7.85 19.69 1.96
N LYS A 84 6.64 20.19 1.71
CA LYS A 84 6.44 21.64 1.56
C LYS A 84 6.63 22.29 2.92
N ASN A 85 7.74 22.99 3.09
CA ASN A 85 8.07 23.75 4.31
C ASN A 85 7.53 25.20 4.26
N ASP A 86 6.99 25.62 3.12
CA ASP A 86 6.42 26.96 2.92
C ASP A 86 5.15 26.86 2.05
N GLY A 87 4.27 27.83 2.20
CA GLY A 87 2.96 27.89 1.56
C GLY A 87 1.87 28.36 2.52
N LYS A 88 0.70 28.70 1.95
CA LYS A 88 -0.49 29.00 2.74
C LYS A 88 -1.19 27.71 3.14
N ASP A 89 -1.50 27.58 4.41
CA ASP A 89 -2.44 26.57 4.89
C ASP A 89 -3.82 26.86 4.30
N ILE A 90 -4.41 25.87 3.64
CA ILE A 90 -5.77 25.95 3.11
C ILE A 90 -6.61 24.91 3.84
N GLY A 91 -7.58 25.39 4.62
CA GLY A 91 -8.57 24.53 5.26
C GLY A 91 -9.49 23.94 4.21
N VAL A 92 -9.79 22.65 4.34
CA VAL A 92 -10.66 21.91 3.42
C VAL A 92 -11.85 21.36 4.19
N ASP A 93 -13.05 21.72 3.75
CA ASP A 93 -14.30 21.12 4.20
C ASP A 93 -14.89 20.26 3.08
N ILE A 94 -15.31 19.04 3.42
CA ILE A 94 -15.81 18.03 2.48
C ILE A 94 -17.29 17.80 2.75
N GLY A 95 -18.15 17.85 1.73
CA GLY A 95 -19.59 17.69 1.91
C GLY A 95 -20.35 17.14 0.70
N ILE A 96 -21.63 16.80 0.93
CA ILE A 96 -22.51 16.25 -0.12
C ILE A 96 -23.05 17.32 -1.07
N ASN A 97 -23.24 18.56 -0.60
CA ASN A 97 -23.72 19.66 -1.46
C ASN A 97 -22.59 20.24 -2.34
N LYS A 98 -21.34 20.17 -1.88
CA LYS A 98 -20.13 20.64 -2.56
C LYS A 98 -19.01 19.68 -2.18
N MET A 99 -18.32 19.12 -3.17
CA MET A 99 -17.26 18.14 -2.92
C MET A 99 -16.15 18.69 -2.02
N LEU A 100 -15.60 19.86 -2.33
CA LEU A 100 -14.58 20.54 -1.52
C LEU A 100 -14.93 22.03 -1.40
N THR A 101 -14.87 22.57 -0.19
CA THR A 101 -14.86 24.01 0.07
C THR A 101 -13.53 24.37 0.73
N LEU A 102 -12.77 25.25 0.10
CA LEU A 102 -11.47 25.69 0.57
C LEU A 102 -11.61 27.01 1.33
N SER A 103 -10.80 27.23 2.37
CA SER A 103 -10.83 28.46 3.18
C SER A 103 -10.48 29.73 2.39
N ASN A 104 -9.92 29.59 1.19
CA ASN A 104 -9.64 30.68 0.25
C ASN A 104 -10.82 31.02 -0.69
N GLY A 105 -12.01 30.42 -0.46
CA GLY A 105 -13.22 30.67 -1.24
C GLY A 105 -13.37 29.83 -2.50
N VAL A 106 -12.39 28.99 -2.84
CA VAL A 106 -12.51 28.05 -3.95
C VAL A 106 -13.48 26.92 -3.57
N VAL A 107 -14.36 26.56 -4.50
CA VAL A 107 -15.33 25.48 -4.32
C VAL A 107 -15.25 24.53 -5.50
N VAL A 108 -14.99 23.25 -5.23
CA VAL A 108 -14.87 22.18 -6.22
C VAL A 108 -16.06 21.22 -6.11
N GLY A 109 -16.51 20.67 -7.24
CA GLY A 109 -17.54 19.63 -7.28
C GLY A 109 -18.92 20.10 -6.80
N LYS A 110 -19.37 21.28 -7.25
CA LYS A 110 -20.69 21.85 -6.92
C LYS A 110 -21.88 20.98 -7.38
N ASN A 111 -21.66 20.10 -8.36
CA ASN A 111 -22.71 19.24 -8.92
C ASN A 111 -22.69 17.81 -8.35
N ILE A 112 -21.84 17.52 -7.35
CA ILE A 112 -21.65 16.14 -6.87
C ILE A 112 -22.96 15.51 -6.36
N LYS A 113 -23.81 16.30 -5.69
CA LYS A 113 -25.13 15.87 -5.26
C LYS A 113 -26.01 15.37 -6.41
N ASN A 114 -25.99 16.08 -7.53
CA ASN A 114 -26.78 15.73 -8.70
C ASN A 114 -26.25 14.46 -9.37
N GLU A 115 -24.93 14.30 -9.44
CA GLU A 115 -24.32 13.08 -9.99
C GLU A 115 -24.59 11.85 -9.10
N ILE A 116 -24.53 12.00 -7.76
CA ILE A 116 -24.90 10.93 -6.83
C ILE A 116 -26.36 10.53 -7.01
N ASN A 117 -27.26 11.50 -7.17
CA ASN A 117 -28.69 11.23 -7.37
C ASN A 117 -29.00 10.47 -8.67
N LYS A 118 -28.13 10.52 -9.69
CA LYS A 118 -28.30 9.73 -10.93
C LYS A 118 -27.94 8.25 -10.77
N LEU A 119 -27.25 7.89 -9.69
CA LEU A 119 -26.85 6.52 -9.39
C LEU A 119 -27.90 5.76 -8.57
N ASN A 120 -28.93 6.48 -8.09
CA ASN A 120 -30.09 5.92 -7.39
C ASN A 120 -31.29 5.88 -8.34
#